data_AF-A0A368TG52-F1
#
_entry.id   AF-A0A368TG52-F1
#
_cell.length_a   1.000
_cell.length_b   1.000
_cell.length_c   1.000
_cell.angle_alpha   90.00
_cell.angle_beta   90.00
_cell.angle_gamma   90.00
#
_symmetry.space_group_name_H-M   'P 1'
#
loop_
_entity.id
_entity.type
_entity.pdbx_description
1 polymer ?
#
loop_
_entity_poly.entity_id
_entity_poly.type
_entity_poly.pdbx_seq_one_letter_code
_entity_poly.pdbx_strand_id
1 'polypeptide(L)'
;MFGDVTAGDTVADDPAKLIGRRVEMTVGDLTGKLIKNSNLKLMFEISEVEHNNAHTRFIGHKVNGGYLRSLARKRSSKIESNVDVLTKDGETLRVKSSCFTLKKASEAQIKQIRKIMAEEIKNRASSLELSKYIQEIILGKLSADIYKVAKKVYPVRRVEITKTERGLAPVQSKEA
;
A
#
# COMPACT_ATOMS: atom_id res chain seq x y z
N MET A 1 -12.39 6.96 -6.03
CA MET A 1 -11.56 6.01 -5.22
C MET A 1 -11.37 6.55 -3.80
N PHE A 2 -11.03 7.82 -3.68
CA PHE A 2 -11.44 8.68 -2.57
C PHE A 2 -12.44 9.68 -3.20
N GLY A 3 -13.31 10.34 -2.44
CA GLY A 3 -14.20 11.37 -3.01
C GLY A 3 -13.40 12.51 -3.63
N ASP A 4 -14.08 13.55 -4.14
CA ASP A 4 -13.39 14.76 -4.59
C ASP A 4 -12.80 15.49 -3.38
N VAL A 5 -11.53 15.19 -3.09
CA VAL A 5 -10.78 15.77 -1.99
C VAL A 5 -9.61 16.55 -2.57
N THR A 6 -9.57 17.84 -2.28
CA THR A 6 -8.49 18.73 -2.70
C THR A 6 -7.21 18.36 -1.96
N ALA A 7 -6.19 17.94 -2.71
CA ALA A 7 -4.89 17.56 -2.19
C ALA A 7 -4.03 18.75 -1.75
N GLY A 8 -4.27 19.90 -2.37
CA GLY A 8 -3.51 21.13 -2.24
C GLY A 8 -3.32 21.79 -3.60
N ASP A 9 -2.79 23.00 -3.60
CA ASP A 9 -2.56 23.78 -4.80
C ASP A 9 -1.09 23.67 -5.22
N THR A 10 -0.85 23.57 -6.52
CA THR A 10 0.52 23.55 -7.08
C THR A 10 0.62 24.60 -8.16
N VAL A 11 1.56 25.53 -8.00
CA VAL A 11 1.81 26.58 -8.99
C VAL A 11 2.73 26.03 -10.09
N ALA A 12 2.42 26.37 -11.34
CA ALA A 12 3.25 26.12 -12.50
C ALA A 12 3.00 27.18 -13.57
N ASP A 13 4.03 27.46 -14.39
CA ASP A 13 3.91 28.42 -15.48
C ASP A 13 3.14 27.87 -16.69
N ASP A 14 3.17 26.55 -16.88
CA ASP A 14 2.58 25.84 -18.02
C ASP A 14 1.91 24.54 -17.53
N PRO A 15 0.66 24.25 -17.96
CA PRO A 15 -0.03 23.00 -17.62
C PRO A 15 0.78 21.74 -17.95
N ALA A 16 1.60 21.74 -19.00
CA ALA A 16 2.41 20.57 -19.37
C ALA A 16 3.46 20.22 -18.29
N LYS A 17 3.95 21.22 -17.53
CA LYS A 17 4.94 21.03 -16.46
C LYS A 17 4.34 20.44 -15.18
N LEU A 18 3.01 20.37 -15.06
CA LEU A 18 2.33 19.77 -13.91
C LEU A 18 2.22 18.25 -14.05
N ILE A 19 2.11 17.75 -15.27
CA ILE A 19 1.99 16.31 -15.55
C ILE A 19 3.25 15.58 -15.05
N GLY A 20 3.06 14.48 -14.32
CA GLY A 20 4.14 13.70 -13.74
C GLY A 20 4.67 14.21 -12.39
N ARG A 21 4.18 15.35 -11.88
CA ARG A 21 4.52 15.78 -10.51
C ARG A 21 3.87 14.83 -9.50
N ARG A 22 4.64 14.52 -8.45
CA ARG A 22 4.20 13.65 -7.37
C ARG A 22 3.76 14.46 -6.16
N VAL A 23 2.57 14.17 -5.68
CA VAL A 23 1.99 14.76 -4.48
C VAL A 23 1.95 13.70 -3.39
N GLU A 24 2.53 14.01 -2.23
CA GLU A 24 2.40 13.19 -1.03
C GLU A 24 1.25 13.72 -0.17
N MET A 25 0.33 12.84 0.22
CA MET A 25 -0.74 13.18 1.15
C MET A 25 -0.80 12.19 2.30
N THR A 26 -1.27 12.65 3.46
CA THR A 26 -1.59 11.74 4.56
C THR A 26 -3.03 11.27 4.44
N VAL A 27 -3.31 10.03 4.83
CA VAL A 27 -4.70 9.52 4.90
C VAL A 27 -5.58 10.39 5.81
N GLY A 28 -4.99 10.98 6.86
CA GLY A 28 -5.69 11.90 7.77
C GLY A 28 -6.28 13.13 7.07
N ASP A 29 -5.58 13.63 6.06
CA ASP A 29 -6.00 14.79 5.25
C ASP A 29 -7.12 14.38 4.28
N LEU A 30 -7.07 13.14 3.78
CA LEU A 30 -8.07 12.58 2.86
C LEU A 30 -9.41 12.20 3.50
N THR A 31 -9.42 11.84 4.79
CA THR A 31 -10.62 11.35 5.48
C THR A 31 -11.08 12.22 6.65
N GLY A 32 -10.53 13.44 6.79
CA GLY A 32 -10.99 14.40 7.82
C GLY A 32 -10.94 13.82 9.23
N LYS A 33 -9.83 13.15 9.60
CA LYS A 33 -9.56 12.56 10.93
C LYS A 33 -10.46 11.38 11.38
N LEU A 34 -11.29 10.77 10.53
CA LEU A 34 -12.11 9.62 10.93
C LEU A 34 -11.28 8.33 11.18
N ILE A 35 -10.10 8.22 10.57
CA ILE A 35 -9.22 7.04 10.65
C ILE A 35 -7.96 7.41 11.44
N LYS A 36 -7.75 6.78 12.61
CA LYS A 36 -6.57 6.97 13.50
C LYS A 36 -5.21 6.61 12.89
N ASN A 37 -5.17 6.20 11.62
CA ASN A 37 -3.96 5.74 10.95
C ASN A 37 -3.24 6.93 10.28
N SER A 38 -2.79 7.92 11.07
CA SER A 38 -2.07 9.11 10.56
C SER A 38 -0.64 8.82 10.07
N ASN A 39 -0.23 7.55 10.03
CA ASN A 39 1.13 7.13 9.67
C ASN A 39 1.25 6.64 8.22
N LEU A 40 0.16 6.67 7.45
CA LEU A 40 0.12 6.28 6.05
C LEU A 40 0.27 7.52 5.16
N LYS A 41 1.32 7.52 4.34
CA LYS A 41 1.51 8.47 3.25
C LYS A 41 1.08 7.82 1.94
N LEU A 42 0.25 8.51 1.18
CA LEU A 42 -0.16 8.13 -0.16
C LEU A 42 0.60 9.00 -1.16
N MET A 43 1.04 8.38 -2.26
CA MET A 43 1.75 9.03 -3.35
C MET A 43 0.86 9.04 -4.57
N PHE A 44 0.58 10.24 -5.05
CA PHE A 44 -0.23 10.50 -6.22
C PHE A 44 0.62 11.15 -7.31
N GLU A 45 0.31 10.89 -8.56
CA GLU A 45 0.90 11.52 -9.75
C GLU A 45 -0.17 12.34 -10.45
N ILE A 46 0.16 13.54 -10.89
CA ILE A 46 -0.75 14.28 -11.77
C ILE A 46 -0.71 13.63 -13.16
N SER A 47 -1.85 13.09 -13.61
CA SER A 47 -1.95 12.48 -14.94
C SER A 47 -2.48 13.46 -15.98
N GLU A 48 -3.50 14.24 -15.62
CA GLU A 48 -4.23 15.11 -16.53
C GLU A 48 -4.52 16.44 -15.83
N VAL A 49 -4.50 17.52 -16.60
CA VAL A 49 -4.84 18.87 -16.12
C VAL A 49 -5.95 19.40 -17.02
N GLU A 50 -7.12 19.61 -16.44
CA GLU A 50 -8.27 20.20 -17.12
C GLU A 50 -8.51 21.60 -16.54
N HIS A 51 -8.26 22.63 -17.35
CA HIS A 51 -8.36 24.03 -16.95
C HIS A 51 -7.52 24.34 -15.69
N ASN A 52 -8.18 24.44 -14.53
CA ASN A 52 -7.55 24.69 -13.23
C ASN A 52 -7.52 23.44 -12.33
N ASN A 53 -8.11 22.33 -12.76
CA ASN A 53 -8.20 21.11 -11.97
C ASN A 53 -7.16 20.09 -12.46
N ALA A 54 -6.30 19.66 -11.53
CA ALA A 54 -5.33 18.60 -11.80
C ALA A 54 -5.89 17.25 -11.31
N HIS A 55 -6.14 16.34 -12.23
CA HIS A 55 -6.52 14.97 -11.90
C HIS A 55 -5.29 14.14 -11.55
N THR A 56 -5.41 13.39 -10.45
CA THR A 56 -4.31 12.59 -9.92
C THR A 56 -4.59 11.10 -10.02
N ARG A 57 -3.53 10.35 -10.29
CA ARG A 57 -3.48 8.90 -10.35
C ARG A 57 -2.71 8.37 -9.15
N PHE A 58 -3.20 7.29 -8.54
CA PHE A 58 -2.49 6.62 -7.46
C PHE A 58 -1.26 5.87 -7.98
N ILE A 59 -0.08 6.19 -7.43
CA ILE A 59 1.17 5.45 -7.68
C ILE A 59 1.38 4.39 -6.61
N GLY A 60 1.16 4.74 -5.33
CA GLY A 60 1.55 3.86 -4.24
C GLY A 60 1.30 4.44 -2.87
N HIS A 61 1.49 3.60 -1.85
CA HIS A 61 1.46 4.02 -0.46
C HIS A 61 2.80 3.71 0.21
N LYS A 62 3.10 4.45 1.27
CA LYS A 62 4.25 4.24 2.12
C LYS A 62 3.87 4.50 3.57
N VAL A 63 4.24 3.58 4.45
CA VAL A 63 4.13 3.81 5.89
C VAL A 63 5.31 4.66 6.37
N ASN A 64 5.06 5.57 7.31
CA ASN A 64 6.10 6.38 7.91
C ASN A 64 7.22 5.51 8.53
N GLY A 65 8.46 5.79 8.18
CA GLY A 65 9.63 5.07 8.69
C GLY A 65 9.78 5.17 10.21
N GLY A 66 9.39 6.30 10.81
CA GLY A 66 9.40 6.45 12.27
C GLY A 66 8.46 5.46 12.96
N TYR A 67 7.32 5.20 12.33
CA TYR A 67 6.35 4.23 12.82
C TYR A 67 6.85 2.78 12.65
N LEU A 68 7.43 2.43 11.51
CA LEU A 68 8.01 1.09 11.31
C LEU A 68 9.17 0.80 12.29
N ARG A 69 10.00 1.82 12.57
CA ARG A 69 11.09 1.72 13.55
C ARG A 69 10.58 1.52 14.97
N SER A 70 9.45 2.10 15.35
CA SER A 70 8.89 1.93 16.70
C SER A 70 8.32 0.52 16.94
N LEU A 71 7.92 -0.16 15.87
CA LEU A 71 7.46 -1.56 15.90
C LEU A 71 8.61 -2.56 16.01
N ALA A 72 9.76 -2.25 15.40
CA ALA A 72 10.95 -3.08 15.48
C ALA A 72 11.54 -3.04 16.91
N ARG A 73 11.67 -4.21 17.55
CA ARG A 73 12.27 -4.33 18.90
C ARG A 73 13.37 -5.37 18.95
N LYS A 74 14.31 -5.18 19.89
CA LYS A 74 15.32 -6.20 20.21
C LYS A 74 14.63 -7.50 20.66
N ARG A 75 15.23 -8.64 20.30
CA ARG A 75 14.72 -10.01 20.61
C ARG A 75 13.38 -10.37 19.95
N SER A 76 12.96 -9.61 18.94
CA SER A 76 11.85 -9.97 18.05
C SER A 76 12.36 -10.24 16.64
N SER A 77 11.57 -10.94 15.83
CA SER A 77 11.88 -11.15 14.41
C SER A 77 11.01 -10.22 13.56
N LYS A 78 11.65 -9.57 12.57
CA LYS A 78 10.95 -8.85 11.50
C LYS A 78 10.87 -9.78 10.29
N ILE A 79 9.67 -10.08 9.85
CA ILE A 79 9.42 -10.93 8.68
C ILE A 79 8.90 -10.03 7.58
N GLU A 80 9.65 -9.94 6.49
CA GLU A 80 9.28 -9.18 5.30
C GLU A 80 8.87 -10.12 4.17
N SER A 81 7.87 -9.69 3.40
CA SER A 81 7.52 -10.31 2.13
C SER A 81 7.32 -9.24 1.06
N ASN A 82 7.82 -9.54 -0.14
CA ASN A 82 7.64 -8.72 -1.33
C ASN A 82 6.94 -9.59 -2.36
N VAL A 83 5.74 -9.18 -2.78
CA VAL A 83 4.89 -9.97 -3.65
C VAL A 83 4.39 -9.08 -4.78
N ASP A 84 4.66 -9.52 -5.99
CA ASP A 84 4.06 -8.95 -7.20
C ASP A 84 2.70 -9.62 -7.41
N VAL A 85 1.66 -8.81 -7.51
CA VAL A 85 0.28 -9.24 -7.68
C VAL A 85 -0.32 -8.59 -8.91
N LEU A 86 -1.22 -9.32 -9.55
CA LEU A 86 -2.08 -8.83 -10.62
C LEU A 86 -3.49 -8.70 -10.04
N THR A 87 -4.08 -7.51 -10.13
CA THR A 87 -5.47 -7.31 -9.73
C THR A 87 -6.40 -7.80 -10.82
N LYS A 88 -7.70 -7.89 -10.50
CA LYS A 88 -8.74 -8.26 -11.47
C LYS A 88 -8.75 -7.37 -12.72
N ASP A 89 -8.34 -6.11 -12.57
CA ASP A 89 -8.32 -5.10 -13.64
C ASP A 89 -7.10 -5.22 -14.57
N GLY A 90 -6.25 -6.24 -14.38
CA GLY A 90 -5.01 -6.42 -15.15
C GLY A 90 -3.85 -5.51 -14.72
N GLU A 91 -4.02 -4.78 -13.61
CA GLU A 91 -3.00 -3.88 -13.07
C GLU A 91 -1.99 -4.65 -12.22
N THR A 92 -0.70 -4.40 -12.46
CA THR A 92 0.38 -4.99 -11.68
C THR A 92 0.73 -4.11 -10.48
N LEU A 93 0.73 -4.70 -9.27
CA LEU A 93 1.12 -4.03 -8.03
C LEU A 93 2.20 -4.85 -7.33
N ARG A 94 3.22 -4.16 -6.82
CA ARG A 94 4.20 -4.72 -5.89
C ARG A 94 3.81 -4.34 -4.47
N VAL A 95 3.52 -5.34 -3.65
CA VAL A 95 3.09 -5.18 -2.26
C VAL A 95 4.18 -5.66 -1.33
N LYS A 96 4.69 -4.77 -0.49
CA LYS A 96 5.64 -5.07 0.58
C LYS A 96 4.89 -5.09 1.90
N SER A 97 4.94 -6.22 2.59
CA SER A 97 4.34 -6.39 3.92
C SER A 97 5.41 -6.74 4.96
N SER A 98 5.19 -6.24 6.18
CA SER A 98 6.04 -6.49 7.34
C SER A 98 5.22 -7.08 8.47
N CYS A 99 5.73 -8.14 9.07
CA CYS A 99 5.16 -8.80 10.24
C CYS A 99 6.18 -8.76 11.38
N PHE A 100 5.71 -8.39 12.57
CA PHE A 100 6.50 -8.28 13.79
C PHE A 100 6.04 -9.33 14.80
N THR A 101 6.94 -10.23 15.19
CA THR A 101 6.64 -11.29 16.16
C THR A 101 6.86 -10.83 17.60
N LEU A 102 6.24 -11.50 18.58
CA LEU A 102 6.50 -11.19 20.01
C LEU A 102 7.89 -11.65 20.46
N LYS A 103 8.31 -12.83 19.98
CA LYS A 103 9.58 -13.49 20.31
C LYS A 103 10.34 -13.81 19.02
N LYS A 104 11.62 -14.16 19.16
CA LYS A 104 12.44 -14.61 18.02
C LYS A 104 11.85 -15.91 17.44
N ALA A 105 11.37 -15.82 16.21
CA ALA A 105 10.88 -16.98 15.47
C ALA A 105 12.04 -17.79 14.87
N SER A 106 11.87 -19.10 14.75
CA SER A 106 12.83 -19.97 14.05
C SER A 106 12.77 -19.74 12.54
N GLU A 107 13.81 -20.16 11.82
CA GLU A 107 13.87 -19.98 10.37
C GLU A 107 12.72 -20.69 9.63
N ALA A 108 12.36 -21.89 10.07
CA ALA A 108 11.23 -22.63 9.53
C ALA A 108 9.90 -21.87 9.70
N GLN A 109 9.68 -21.30 10.89
CA GLN A 109 8.49 -20.48 11.19
C GLN A 109 8.46 -19.21 10.34
N ILE A 110 9.61 -18.55 10.15
CA ILE A 110 9.73 -17.36 9.31
C ILE A 110 9.35 -17.69 7.86
N LYS A 111 9.86 -18.81 7.33
CA LYS A 111 9.56 -19.26 5.96
C LYS A 111 8.07 -19.59 5.81
N GLN A 112 7.47 -20.23 6.80
CA GLN A 112 6.05 -20.57 6.78
C GLN A 112 5.16 -19.32 6.82
N ILE A 113 5.44 -18.37 7.73
CA ILE A 113 4.70 -17.11 7.81
C ILE A 113 4.83 -16.32 6.49
N ARG A 114 6.03 -16.28 5.89
CA ARG A 114 6.25 -15.59 4.62
C ARG A 114 5.40 -16.18 3.48
N LYS A 115 5.25 -17.51 3.41
CA LYS A 115 4.40 -18.17 2.41
C LYS A 115 2.93 -17.80 2.61
N ILE A 116 2.42 -17.93 3.83
CA ILE A 116 1.04 -17.59 4.19
C ILE A 116 0.73 -16.12 3.85
N MET A 117 1.64 -15.21 4.20
CA MET A 117 1.48 -13.79 3.85
C MET A 117 1.38 -13.58 2.34
N ALA A 118 2.19 -14.28 1.56
CA ALA A 118 2.18 -14.15 0.11
C ALA A 118 0.92 -14.74 -0.53
N GLU A 119 0.42 -15.87 -0.02
CA GLU A 119 -0.82 -16.50 -0.49
C GLU A 119 -2.03 -15.61 -0.21
N GLU A 120 -2.17 -15.10 1.01
CA GLU A 120 -3.29 -14.20 1.38
C GLU A 120 -3.29 -12.93 0.53
N ILE A 121 -2.12 -12.32 0.30
CA ILE A 121 -1.99 -11.12 -0.54
C ILE A 121 -2.41 -11.42 -1.99
N LYS A 122 -1.99 -12.55 -2.56
CA LYS A 122 -2.37 -12.97 -3.92
C LYS A 122 -3.86 -13.28 -4.04
N ASN A 123 -4.41 -14.02 -3.09
CA ASN A 123 -5.83 -14.38 -3.07
C ASN A 123 -6.69 -13.12 -3.02
N ARG A 124 -6.31 -12.13 -2.20
CA ARG A 124 -7.08 -10.88 -2.11
C ARG A 124 -6.94 -10.01 -3.35
N ALA A 125 -5.75 -9.95 -3.95
CA ALA A 125 -5.54 -9.22 -5.20
C ALA A 125 -6.35 -9.81 -6.37
N SER A 126 -6.44 -11.14 -6.46
CA SER A 126 -7.19 -11.82 -7.54
C SER A 126 -8.71 -11.62 -7.48
N SER A 127 -9.26 -11.37 -6.29
CA SER A 127 -10.70 -11.25 -6.06
C SER A 127 -11.22 -9.82 -6.18
N LEU A 128 -10.36 -8.80 -6.05
CA LEU A 128 -10.76 -7.40 -5.98
C LEU A 128 -10.22 -6.55 -7.13
N GLU A 129 -11.00 -5.53 -7.48
CA GLU A 129 -10.59 -4.40 -8.29
C GLU A 129 -9.56 -3.54 -7.54
N LEU A 130 -8.71 -2.82 -8.27
CA LEU A 130 -7.63 -1.97 -7.76
C LEU A 130 -8.14 -0.97 -6.71
N SER A 131 -9.27 -0.31 -7.00
CA SER A 131 -9.87 0.69 -6.13
C SER A 131 -10.25 0.11 -4.77
N LYS A 132 -10.95 -1.03 -4.76
CA LYS A 132 -11.37 -1.73 -3.54
C LYS A 132 -10.16 -2.29 -2.78
N TYR A 133 -9.20 -2.85 -3.51
CA TYR A 133 -7.99 -3.42 -2.92
C TYR A 133 -7.19 -2.38 -2.13
N ILE A 134 -6.98 -1.19 -2.68
CA ILE A 134 -6.24 -0.13 -1.98
C ILE A 134 -7.04 0.44 -0.80
N GLN A 135 -8.37 0.55 -0.91
CA GLN A 135 -9.21 0.92 0.23
C GLN A 135 -9.04 -0.07 1.40
N GLU A 136 -9.00 -1.37 1.12
CA GLU A 136 -8.78 -2.38 2.16
C GLU A 136 -7.39 -2.32 2.79
N ILE A 137 -6.36 -1.97 1.99
CA ILE A 137 -5.01 -1.73 2.48
C ILE A 137 -5.00 -0.54 3.45
N ILE A 138 -5.64 0.57 3.09
CA ILE A 138 -5.67 1.79 3.91
C ILE A 138 -6.48 1.60 5.19
N LEU A 139 -7.60 0.89 5.10
CA LEU A 139 -8.43 0.52 6.26
C LEU A 139 -7.75 -0.53 7.14
N GLY A 140 -6.72 -1.22 6.65
CA GLY A 140 -5.98 -2.25 7.39
C GLY A 140 -6.72 -3.59 7.48
N LYS A 141 -7.75 -3.84 6.66
CA LYS A 141 -8.46 -5.12 6.61
C LYS A 141 -7.54 -6.24 6.18
N LEU A 142 -6.74 -6.00 5.13
CA LEU A 142 -5.76 -6.97 4.65
C LEU A 142 -4.71 -7.30 5.73
N SER A 143 -4.24 -6.31 6.49
CA SER A 143 -3.34 -6.53 7.63
C SER A 143 -3.98 -7.37 8.73
N ALA A 144 -5.27 -7.16 9.01
CA ALA A 144 -6.02 -7.88 10.03
C ALA A 144 -6.25 -9.35 9.66
N ASP A 145 -6.51 -9.65 8.40
CA ASP A 145 -6.72 -11.02 7.94
C ASP A 145 -5.40 -11.81 7.95
N ILE A 146 -4.30 -11.21 7.48
CA ILE A 146 -2.96 -11.80 7.60
C ILE A 146 -2.62 -12.05 9.07
N TYR A 147 -2.97 -11.13 9.98
CA TYR A 147 -2.74 -11.32 11.41
C TYR A 147 -3.48 -12.55 11.97
N LYS A 148 -4.73 -12.79 11.58
CA LYS A 148 -5.51 -13.94 12.04
C LYS A 148 -4.88 -15.26 11.61
N VAL A 149 -4.42 -15.35 10.36
CA VAL A 149 -3.80 -16.57 9.84
C VAL A 149 -2.40 -16.77 10.43
N ALA A 150 -1.59 -15.71 10.49
CA ALA A 150 -0.23 -15.78 11.04
C ALA A 150 -0.20 -16.13 12.53
N LYS A 151 -1.19 -15.67 13.31
CA LYS A 151 -1.33 -15.99 14.74
C LYS A 151 -1.48 -17.49 15.01
N LYS A 152 -2.02 -18.27 14.07
CA LYS A 152 -2.15 -19.74 14.20
C LYS A 152 -0.79 -20.45 14.17
N VAL A 153 0.20 -19.88 13.47
CA VAL A 153 1.55 -20.47 13.34
C VAL A 153 2.45 -20.01 14.47
N TYR A 154 2.44 -18.70 14.78
CA TYR A 154 3.31 -18.12 15.79
C TYR A 154 2.68 -16.87 16.41
N PRO A 155 2.96 -16.53 17.68
CA PRO A 155 2.50 -15.28 18.27
C PRO A 155 3.07 -14.04 17.55
N VAL A 156 2.22 -13.43 16.72
CA VAL A 156 2.46 -12.16 16.02
C VAL A 156 1.94 -11.00 16.85
N ARG A 157 2.69 -9.90 16.89
CA ARG A 157 2.30 -8.67 17.58
C ARG A 157 1.54 -7.73 16.64
N ARG A 158 2.09 -7.48 15.46
CA ARG A 158 1.51 -6.57 14.48
C ARG A 158 1.92 -6.94 13.06
N VAL A 159 0.98 -6.78 12.14
CA VAL A 159 1.20 -6.90 10.69
C VAL A 159 0.82 -5.56 10.07
N GLU A 160 1.66 -5.07 9.17
CA GLU A 160 1.42 -3.84 8.44
C GLU A 160 1.89 -4.01 6.99
N ILE A 161 1.15 -3.39 6.07
CA ILE A 161 1.58 -3.27 4.69
C ILE A 161 2.46 -2.03 4.63
N THR A 162 3.72 -2.23 4.28
CA THR A 162 4.77 -1.22 4.41
C THR A 162 4.79 -0.28 3.21
N LYS A 163 4.61 -0.85 2.02
CA LYS A 163 4.65 -0.11 0.76
C LYS A 163 3.82 -0.83 -0.29
N THR A 164 3.05 -0.08 -1.08
CA THR A 164 2.67 -0.53 -2.42
C THR A 164 3.35 0.34 -3.44
N GLU A 165 3.81 -0.30 -4.50
CA GLU A 165 4.28 0.36 -5.70
C GLU A 165 3.42 -0.19 -6.83
N ARG A 166 2.74 0.67 -7.57
CA ARG A 166 2.17 0.27 -8.85
C ARG A 166 3.34 -0.02 -9.79
N GLY A 167 3.37 -1.25 -10.32
CA GLY A 167 4.33 -1.58 -11.35
C GLY A 167 3.99 -0.75 -12.58
N LEU A 168 4.98 -0.07 -13.16
CA LEU A 168 4.84 0.35 -14.55
C LEU A 168 4.73 -0.93 -15.36
N ALA A 169 3.58 -1.12 -16.00
CA ALA A 169 3.46 -2.13 -17.04
C ALA A 169 4.55 -1.91 -18.11
N PRO A 170 5.12 -2.99 -18.63
CA PRO A 170 4.98 -3.35 -20.03
C PRO A 170 3.92 -4.47 -20.06
N VAL A 171 2.84 -4.39 -20.83
CA VAL A 171 2.75 -4.66 -22.28
C VAL A 171 1.55 -3.90 -22.87
N GLN A 172 1.74 -3.32 -24.06
CA GLN A 172 0.77 -2.55 -24.86
C GLN A 172 -0.22 -3.48 -25.62
N SER A 173 -1.42 -2.98 -25.91
CA SER A 173 -2.06 -3.17 -27.23
C SER A 173 -2.62 -1.82 -27.70
N LYS A 174 -1.79 -1.10 -28.47
CA LYS A 174 -2.32 -0.27 -29.54
C LYS A 174 -2.92 -1.24 -30.57
N GLU A 175 -4.23 -1.32 -30.62
CA GLU A 175 -4.94 -1.83 -31.79
C GLU A 175 -5.66 -0.66 -32.47
N ALA A 176 -5.52 -0.66 -33.80
CA ALA A 176 -6.06 0.24 -34.84
C ALA A 176 -5.43 1.64 -34.94
#